data_AF-A0A7W9DYR2-F1
#
_entry.id   AF-A0A7W9DYR2-F1
#
_cell.length_a   1.000
_cell.length_b   1.000
_cell.length_c   1.000
_cell.angle_alpha   90.00
_cell.angle_beta   90.00
_cell.angle_gamma   90.00
#
_symmetry.space_group_name_H-M   'P 1'
#
loop_
_entity.id
_entity.type
_entity.pdbx_description
1 polymer ?
#
loop_
_entity_poly.entity_id
_entity_poly.type
_entity_poly.pdbx_seq_one_letter_code
_entity_poly.pdbx_strand_id
1 'polypeptide(L)'
;MIIYKGWGPLALLTPVCTILIGIFFFGTNGNASLEIFLYSLLCSAPLVYITGLRLNKKSVNDLYFIPLQYWGIAWGVISIAILLFRYIKTH
;
A
#
# COMPACT_ATOMS: atom_id res chain seq x y z
N MET A 1 -6.78 27.84 -0.92
CA MET A 1 -7.47 26.53 -0.76
C MET A 1 -6.52 25.45 -1.23
N ILE A 2 -5.65 24.97 -0.33
CA ILE A 2 -4.68 23.89 -0.61
C ILE A 2 -5.47 22.58 -0.52
N ILE A 3 -6.38 22.36 -1.48
CA ILE A 3 -6.90 21.02 -1.70
C ILE A 3 -5.72 20.27 -2.26
N TYR A 4 -5.16 19.37 -1.45
CA TYR A 4 -4.20 18.37 -1.86
C TYR A 4 -4.77 17.69 -3.11
N LYS A 5 -4.38 18.14 -4.31
CA LYS A 5 -4.81 17.59 -5.59
C LYS A 5 -4.03 16.30 -5.81
N GLY A 6 -4.27 15.31 -4.97
CA GLY A 6 -3.56 14.06 -5.01
C GLY A 6 -4.35 12.97 -4.32
N TRP A 7 -4.23 11.75 -4.82
CA TRP A 7 -4.84 10.57 -4.24
C TRP A 7 -4.13 10.10 -2.97
N GLY A 8 -3.34 10.97 -2.30
CA GLY A 8 -2.55 10.66 -1.11
C GLY A 8 -3.38 10.05 0.04
N PRO A 9 -4.56 10.59 0.37
CA PRO A 9 -5.44 9.96 1.36
C PRO A 9 -5.86 8.55 0.94
N LEU A 10 -6.17 8.33 -0.36
CA LEU A 10 -6.50 7.00 -0.87
C LEU A 10 -5.30 6.05 -0.80
N ALA A 11 -4.09 6.56 -1.06
CA ALA A 11 -2.83 5.82 -1.03
C ALA A 11 -2.49 5.28 0.37
N LEU A 12 -3.01 5.90 1.42
CA LEU A 12 -2.87 5.46 2.81
C LEU A 12 -4.08 4.65 3.28
N LEU A 13 -5.28 5.02 2.84
CA LEU A 13 -6.51 4.32 3.25
C LEU A 13 -6.53 2.87 2.76
N THR A 14 -6.12 2.63 1.51
CA THR A 14 -6.09 1.26 0.95
C THR A 14 -5.18 0.31 1.73
N PRO A 15 -3.88 0.63 2.00
CA PRO A 15 -3.03 -0.24 2.80
C PRO A 15 -3.57 -0.45 4.22
N VAL A 16 -4.10 0.60 4.87
CA VAL A 16 -4.72 0.48 6.20
C VAL A 16 -5.88 -0.52 6.18
N CYS A 17 -6.81 -0.39 5.23
CA CYS A 17 -7.93 -1.33 5.10
C CYS A 17 -7.45 -2.77 4.86
N THR A 18 -6.47 -2.97 3.98
CA THR A 18 -5.96 -4.31 3.69
C THR A 18 -5.22 -4.93 4.87
N ILE A 19 -4.50 -4.13 5.66
CA ILE A 19 -3.82 -4.58 6.88
C ILE A 19 -4.87 -4.98 7.93
N LEU A 20 -5.91 -4.17 8.13
CA LEU A 20 -6.99 -4.50 9.05
C LEU A 20 -7.71 -5.79 8.64
N ILE A 21 -7.97 -5.98 7.34
CA ILE A 21 -8.53 -7.24 6.81
C ILE A 21 -7.59 -8.42 7.07
N GLY A 22 -6.29 -8.26 6.80
CA GLY A 22 -5.31 -9.31 7.06
C GLY A 22 -5.22 -9.70 8.53
N ILE A 23 -5.22 -8.71 9.43
CA ILE A 23 -5.24 -8.96 10.88
C ILE A 23 -6.56 -9.61 11.31
N PHE A 24 -7.69 -9.19 10.76
CA PHE A 24 -9.00 -9.75 11.11
C PHE A 24 -9.11 -11.25 10.77
N PHE A 25 -8.57 -11.68 9.63
CA PHE A 25 -8.65 -13.08 9.20
C PHE A 25 -7.49 -13.96 9.69
N PHE A 26 -6.27 -13.42 9.77
CA PHE A 26 -5.06 -14.20 10.03
C PHE A 26 -4.38 -13.87 11.37
N GLY A 27 -4.82 -12.83 12.07
CA GLY A 27 -4.30 -12.45 13.38
C GLY A 27 -4.68 -13.49 14.44
N THR A 28 -3.72 -13.86 15.28
CA THR A 28 -3.94 -14.76 16.42
C THR A 28 -4.09 -13.95 17.69
N ASN A 29 -5.17 -14.17 18.44
CA ASN A 29 -5.46 -13.52 19.73
C ASN A 29 -5.40 -11.98 19.70
N GLY A 30 -5.84 -11.36 18.60
CA GLY A 30 -5.82 -9.90 18.45
C GLY A 30 -4.42 -9.30 18.25
N ASN A 31 -3.39 -10.14 18.11
CA ASN A 31 -2.02 -9.69 17.82
C ASN A 31 -1.71 -9.80 16.32
N ALA A 32 -1.03 -8.79 15.79
CA ALA A 32 -0.58 -8.77 14.40
C ALA A 32 0.88 -9.19 14.36
N SER A 33 1.18 -10.33 13.75
CA SER A 33 2.57 -10.67 13.46
C SER A 33 3.12 -9.72 12.38
N LEU A 34 4.43 -9.45 12.45
CA LEU A 34 5.11 -8.65 11.43
C LEU A 34 4.92 -9.25 10.02
N GLU A 35 4.77 -10.57 9.91
CA GLU A 35 4.51 -11.26 8.63
C GLU A 35 3.15 -10.92 8.08
N ILE A 36 2.11 -11.03 8.90
CA ILE A 36 0.73 -10.71 8.48
C ILE A 36 0.66 -9.25 8.04
N PHE A 37 1.32 -8.33 8.75
CA PHE A 37 1.44 -6.94 8.35
C PHE A 37 2.10 -6.79 6.98
N LEU A 38 3.29 -7.37 6.78
CA LEU A 38 4.06 -7.23 5.54
C LEU A 38 3.37 -7.88 4.33
N TYR A 39 2.75 -9.05 4.50
CA TYR A 39 1.99 -9.70 3.44
C TYR A 39 0.71 -8.92 3.09
N SER A 40 0.04 -8.34 4.09
CA SER A 40 -1.14 -7.50 3.84
C SER A 40 -0.77 -6.20 3.14
N LEU A 41 0.36 -5.59 3.52
CA LEU A 41 0.93 -4.42 2.85
C LEU A 41 1.34 -4.76 1.41
N LEU A 42 1.95 -5.93 1.19
CA LEU A 42 2.30 -6.42 -0.16
C LEU A 42 1.05 -6.63 -1.03
N CYS A 43 -0.03 -7.18 -0.47
CA CYS A 43 -1.33 -7.32 -1.14
C CYS A 43 -1.99 -5.97 -1.45
N SER A 44 -1.72 -4.94 -0.65
CA SER A 44 -2.22 -3.59 -0.89
C SER A 44 -1.60 -2.94 -2.12
N ALA A 45 -0.34 -3.24 -2.43
CA ALA A 45 0.40 -2.67 -3.55
C ALA A 45 -0.30 -2.83 -4.91
N PRO A 46 -0.72 -4.04 -5.35
CA PRO A 46 -1.48 -4.20 -6.59
C PRO A 46 -2.86 -3.54 -6.52
N LEU A 47 -3.52 -3.51 -5.35
CA LEU A 47 -4.82 -2.85 -5.19
C LEU A 47 -4.72 -1.33 -5.39
N VAL A 48 -3.73 -0.69 -4.76
CA VAL A 48 -3.41 0.74 -4.94
C VAL A 48 -3.01 1.02 -6.39
N TYR A 49 -2.23 0.13 -7.00
CA TYR A 49 -1.79 0.29 -8.39
C TYR A 49 -2.96 0.23 -9.39
N ILE A 50 -3.83 -0.78 -9.27
CA ILE A 50 -5.01 -0.94 -10.14
C ILE A 50 -6.01 0.19 -9.92
N THR A 51 -6.28 0.58 -8.67
CA THR A 51 -7.14 1.73 -8.38
C THR A 51 -6.57 3.00 -9.00
N GLY A 52 -5.25 3.21 -8.92
CA GLY A 52 -4.57 4.31 -9.58
C GLY A 52 -4.69 4.29 -11.11
N LEU A 53 -4.59 3.12 -11.75
CA LEU A 53 -4.84 2.97 -13.20
C LEU A 53 -6.28 3.34 -13.60
N ARG A 54 -7.26 2.98 -12.77
CA ARG A 54 -8.67 3.31 -13.03
C ARG A 54 -8.95 4.80 -12.87
N LEU A 55 -8.34 5.43 -11.88
CA LEU A 55 -8.59 6.83 -11.51
C LEU A 55 -7.80 7.84 -12.36
N ASN A 56 -6.67 7.44 -12.94
CA ASN A 56 -5.85 8.31 -13.80
C ASN A 56 -6.40 8.54 -15.21
N LYS A 57 -7.61 8.09 -15.54
CA LYS A 57 -8.18 8.24 -16.89
C LYS A 57 -8.46 9.70 -17.31
N LYS A 58 -8.23 10.73 -16.47
CA LYS A 58 -8.71 12.09 -16.75
C LYS A 58 -7.88 13.30 -16.29
N SER A 59 -6.68 13.15 -15.72
CA SER A 59 -5.90 14.32 -15.25
C SER A 59 -4.71 14.59 -16.16
N VAL A 60 -4.88 15.53 -17.10
CA VAL A 60 -3.85 15.87 -18.10
C VAL A 60 -2.93 17.02 -17.63
N ASN A 61 -3.30 17.85 -16.65
CA ASN A 61 -2.57 19.09 -16.38
C ASN A 61 -2.54 19.52 -14.89
N ASP A 62 -1.79 18.82 -14.03
CA ASP A 62 -1.39 19.37 -12.72
C ASP A 62 0.05 18.93 -12.41
N LEU A 63 1.01 19.86 -12.48
CA LEU A 63 2.46 19.61 -12.27
C LEU A 63 2.83 19.00 -10.89
N TYR A 64 1.91 19.04 -9.92
CA TYR A 64 2.11 18.53 -8.55
C TYR A 64 1.24 17.32 -8.21
N PHE A 65 0.58 16.71 -9.20
CA PHE A 65 -0.26 15.55 -8.99
C PHE A 65 0.59 14.28 -9.03
N ILE A 66 0.85 13.67 -7.86
CA ILE A 66 1.48 12.35 -7.80
C ILE A 66 0.41 11.29 -8.07
N PRO A 67 0.52 10.51 -9.15
CA PRO A 67 -0.48 9.51 -9.48
C PRO A 67 -0.48 8.37 -8.45
N LEU A 68 -1.67 7.88 -8.08
CA LEU A 68 -1.86 6.85 -7.04
C LEU A 68 -1.05 5.57 -7.28
N GLN A 69 -0.79 5.25 -8.56
CA GLN A 69 -0.02 4.07 -8.98
C GLN A 69 1.38 4.02 -8.35
N TYR A 70 2.06 5.15 -8.24
CA TYR A 70 3.42 5.22 -7.68
C TYR A 70 3.45 4.85 -6.20
N TRP A 71 2.38 5.16 -5.46
CA TRP A 71 2.25 4.73 -4.07
C TRP A 71 2.10 3.21 -3.94
N GLY A 72 1.39 2.57 -4.88
CA GLY A 72 1.31 1.12 -4.93
C GLY A 72 2.69 0.47 -5.11
N ILE A 73 3.52 1.03 -6.00
CA ILE A 73 4.91 0.58 -6.19
C ILE A 73 5.71 0.78 -4.90
N ALA A 74 5.61 1.94 -4.26
CA ALA A 74 6.35 2.23 -3.03
C ALA A 74 6.02 1.22 -1.91
N TRP A 75 4.74 0.93 -1.67
CA TRP A 75 4.31 -0.06 -0.68
C TRP A 75 4.80 -1.48 -1.02
N GLY A 76 4.78 -1.85 -2.30
CA GLY A 76 5.31 -3.13 -2.77
C GLY A 76 6.82 -3.27 -2.55
N VAL A 77 7.59 -2.23 -2.89
CA VAL A 77 9.05 -2.23 -2.70
C VAL A 77 9.41 -2.31 -1.21
N ILE A 78 8.75 -1.52 -0.36
CA ILE A 78 8.98 -1.52 1.09
C ILE A 78 8.71 -2.91 1.68
N SER A 79 7.57 -3.50 1.35
CA SER A 79 7.19 -4.82 1.88
C SER A 79 8.14 -5.93 1.41
N ILE A 80 8.51 -5.96 0.12
CA ILE A 80 9.48 -6.92 -0.42
C ILE A 80 10.86 -6.75 0.23
N ALA A 81 11.37 -5.52 0.32
CA ALA A 81 12.69 -5.26 0.89
C ALA A 81 12.80 -5.75 2.33
N ILE A 82 11.76 -5.51 3.15
CA ILE A 82 11.73 -5.96 4.54
C ILE A 82 11.60 -7.49 4.63
N LEU A 83 10.77 -8.11 3.78
CA LEU A 83 10.64 -9.57 3.73
C LEU A 83 11.96 -10.26 3.34
N LEU A 84 12.66 -9.74 2.32
CA LEU A 84 13.97 -10.25 1.89
C LEU A 84 15.03 -10.07 2.97
N PHE A 85 15.11 -8.88 3.57
CA PHE A 85 16.05 -8.63 4.66
C PHE A 85 15.83 -9.61 5.82
N ARG A 86 14.58 -9.87 6.17
CA ARG A 86 14.24 -10.82 7.22
C ARG A 86 14.61 -12.25 6.83
N TYR A 87 14.34 -12.66 5.60
CA TYR A 87 14.70 -13.98 5.09
C TYR A 87 16.22 -14.22 5.22
N ILE A 88 17.02 -13.24 4.78
CA ILE A 88 18.49 -13.29 4.90
C ILE A 88 18.95 -13.32 6.35
N LYS A 89 18.27 -12.62 7.27
CA LYS A 89 18.65 -12.62 8.69
C LYS A 89 18.33 -13.94 9.40
N THR A 90 17.35 -14.69 8.90
CA THR A 90 16.84 -15.90 9.56
C THR A 90 17.57 -17.18 9.12
N HIS A 91 18.27 -17.12 7.97
CA HIS A 91 19.08 -18.21 7.41
C HIS A 91 20.57 -17.86 7.47
#